data_AF-A0A7X7ATL0-F1
#
_entry.id   AF-A0A7X7ATL0-F1
#
_cell.length_a   1.000
_cell.length_b   1.000
_cell.length_c   1.000
_cell.angle_alpha   90.00
_cell.angle_beta   90.00
_cell.angle_gamma   90.00
#
_symmetry.space_group_name_H-M   'P 1'
#
loop_
_entity.id
_entity.type
_entity.pdbx_description
1 polymer ?
#
loop_
_entity_poly.entity_id
_entity_poly.type
_entity_poly.pdbx_seq_one_letter_code
_entity_poly.pdbx_strand_id
1 'polypeptide(L)' 'MKPTLLVLAAGLGSRYGGLKQLDGLGPNGETIMDYSIYDAVKAGFGKVVFVIRKSFE' A
#
# COMPACT_ATOMS: atom_id res chain seq x y z
N MET A 1 -3.45 -7.24 -22.04
CA MET A 1 -4.15 -7.02 -20.77
C MET A 1 -3.10 -6.75 -19.70
N LYS A 2 -3.23 -5.67 -18.90
CA LYS A 2 -2.27 -5.39 -17.80
C LYS A 2 -2.76 -6.04 -16.50
N PRO A 3 -1.88 -6.60 -15.65
CA PRO A 3 -2.29 -7.16 -14.37
C PRO A 3 -2.79 -6.07 -13.40
N THR A 4 -3.58 -6.48 -12.41
CA THR A 4 -4.09 -5.63 -11.34
C THR A 4 -3.39 -5.98 -10.03
N LEU A 5 -2.90 -4.97 -9.32
CA LEU A 5 -2.32 -5.11 -7.99
C LEU A 5 -3.46 -5.02 -6.98
N LEU A 6 -3.65 -6.07 -6.18
CA LEU A 6 -4.59 -6.07 -5.07
C LEU A 6 -3.82 -5.87 -3.77
N VAL A 7 -4.02 -4.72 -3.12
CA VAL A 7 -3.40 -4.40 -1.84
C VAL A 7 -4.40 -4.65 -0.72
N LEU A 8 -4.12 -5.66 0.10
CA LEU A 8 -4.94 -6.00 1.27
C LEU A 8 -4.49 -5.16 2.48
N ALA A 9 -5.18 -4.05 2.70
CA ALA A 9 -4.81 -3.01 3.66
C ALA A 9 -5.76 -2.88 4.86
N ALA A 10 -6.70 -3.81 5.04
CA ALA A 10 -7.72 -3.74 6.11
C ALA A 10 -7.24 -4.12 7.53
N GLY A 11 -5.95 -4.42 7.71
CA GLY A 11 -5.39 -4.85 9.00
C GLY A 11 -5.28 -3.72 10.03
N LEU A 12 -5.49 -4.06 11.31
CA LEU A 12 -5.47 -3.12 12.44
C LEU A 12 -4.07 -2.60 12.85
N GLY A 13 -2.99 -3.14 12.28
CA GLY A 13 -1.64 -2.77 12.69
C GLY A 13 -1.28 -3.08 14.15
N SER A 14 -2.06 -3.95 14.82
CA SER A 14 -1.92 -4.25 16.26
C SER A 14 -0.54 -4.75 16.67
N ARG A 15 0.18 -5.43 15.77
CA ARG A 15 1.58 -5.87 16.00
C ARG A 15 2.61 -4.73 15.93
N TYR A 16 2.26 -3.57 15.39
CA TYR A 16 3.09 -2.37 15.44
C TYR A 16 2.69 -1.39 16.53
N GLY A 17 1.48 -1.51 17.07
CA GLY A 17 0.92 -0.47 17.94
C GLY A 17 0.28 0.72 17.22
N GLY A 18 -0.02 0.63 15.90
CA GLY A 18 -0.63 1.73 15.15
C GLY A 18 -0.77 1.48 13.65
N LEU A 19 -1.28 2.48 12.92
CA LEU A 19 -1.44 2.46 11.46
C LEU A 19 -0.06 2.55 10.76
N LYS A 20 0.59 1.39 10.56
CA LYS A 20 1.90 1.30 9.88
C LYS A 20 1.94 1.90 8.47
N GLN A 21 0.79 1.93 7.81
CA GLN A 21 0.71 2.17 6.35
C GLN A 21 1.08 3.61 5.97
N LEU A 22 1.07 4.52 6.93
CA LEU A 22 1.38 5.95 6.73
C LEU A 22 2.76 6.34 7.27
N ASP A 23 3.48 5.40 7.88
CA ASP A 23 4.81 5.69 8.41
C ASP A 23 5.80 5.87 7.26
N GLY A 24 6.56 6.97 7.34
CA GLY A 24 7.65 7.25 6.42
C GLY A 24 8.77 6.22 6.58
N LEU A 25 9.14 5.58 5.48
CA LEU A 25 10.23 4.62 5.38
C LEU A 25 11.42 5.19 4.59
N GLY A 26 11.12 5.94 3.52
CA GLY A 26 12.11 6.45 2.59
C GLY A 26 12.80 7.74 3.03
N PRO A 27 13.87 8.17 2.33
CA PRO A 27 14.63 9.38 2.64
C PRO A 27 13.80 10.66 2.66
N ASN A 28 12.67 10.69 1.95
CA ASN A 28 11.76 11.84 1.89
C ASN A 28 10.40 11.55 2.53
N GLY A 29 10.30 10.51 3.35
CA GLY A 29 9.05 10.12 4.01
C GLY A 29 8.12 9.25 3.16
N GLU A 30 8.63 8.66 2.07
CA GLU A 30 7.87 7.69 1.27
C GLU A 30 7.45 6.51 2.14
N THR A 31 6.20 6.10 2.02
CA THR A 31 5.70 4.91 2.70
C THR A 31 6.16 3.65 1.97
N ILE A 32 6.07 2.50 2.65
CA ILE A 32 6.24 1.21 1.97
C ILE A 32 5.22 1.01 0.82
N MET A 33 4.06 1.67 0.91
CA MET A 33 3.03 1.61 -0.12
C MET A 33 3.49 2.31 -1.40
N ASP A 34 4.16 3.45 -1.28
CA ASP A 34 4.67 4.21 -2.43
C ASP A 34 5.68 3.39 -3.24
N TYR A 35 6.62 2.74 -2.56
CA TYR A 35 7.58 1.82 -3.18
C TYR A 35 6.87 0.63 -3.86
N SER A 36 5.89 0.03 -3.18
CA SER A 36 5.15 -1.12 -3.72
C SER A 36 4.37 -0.78 -4.99
N ILE A 37 3.75 0.40 -5.05
CA ILE A 37 3.02 0.88 -6.24
C ILE A 37 4.00 1.22 -7.35
N TYR A 38 5.11 1.90 -7.03
CA TYR A 38 6.15 2.26 -8.00
C TYR A 38 6.71 1.01 -8.69
N ASP A 39 7.03 -0.03 -7.92
CA ASP A 39 7.53 -1.30 -8.44
C ASP A 39 6.47 -2.03 -9.28
N ALA A 40 5.21 -2.02 -8.87
CA ALA A 40 4.11 -2.59 -9.65
C ALA A 40 3.92 -1.87 -11.00
N VAL A 41 4.00 -0.53 -11.02
CA VAL A 41 3.94 0.23 -12.27
C VAL A 41 5.11 -0.15 -13.18
N LYS A 42 6.34 -0.25 -12.64
CA LYS A 42 7.52 -0.71 -13.40
C LYS A 42 7.40 -2.14 -13.90
N ALA A 43 6.72 -3.02 -13.15
CA ALA A 43 6.43 -4.40 -13.53
C ALA A 43 5.27 -4.53 -14.54
N GLY A 44 4.65 -3.42 -14.96
CA GLY A 44 3.63 -3.40 -16.01
C GLY A 44 2.18 -3.54 -15.51
N PHE A 45 1.94 -3.41 -14.20
CA PHE A 45 0.58 -3.35 -13.65
C PHE A 45 -0.15 -2.10 -14.15
N GLY A 46 -1.44 -2.26 -14.46
CA GLY A 46 -2.27 -1.21 -15.06
C GLY A 46 -3.35 -0.68 -14.14
N LYS A 47 -3.57 -1.32 -12.99
CA LYS A 47 -4.60 -0.97 -12.02
C LYS A 47 -4.13 -1.37 -10.63
N VAL A 48 -4.45 -0.52 -9.65
CA VAL A 48 -4.27 -0.80 -8.22
C VAL A 48 -5.63 -0.79 -7.55
N VAL A 49 -5.90 -1.77 -6.71
CA VAL A 49 -7.14 -1.89 -5.93
C VAL A 49 -6.76 -2.08 -4.47
N PHE A 50 -7.26 -1.22 -3.60
CA PHE A 50 -7.08 -1.34 -2.16
C PHE A 50 -8.31 -2.01 -1.54
N VAL A 51 -8.07 -3.05 -0.76
CA VAL A 51 -9.07 -3.62 0.15
C VAL A 51 -8.80 -3.05 1.53
N ILE A 52 -9.48 -1.95 1.84
CA ILE A 52 -9.43 -1.28 3.14
C ILE A 52 -10.63 -1.66 3.99
N ARG A 53 -10.50 -1.38 5.28
CA ARG A 53 -11.63 -1.45 6.21
C ARG A 53 -12.42 -0.16 6.07
N LYS A 54 -13.76 -0.21 6.13
CA LYS A 54 -14.63 0.97 6.00
C LYS A 54 -14.29 2.12 6.97
N SER A 55 -13.74 1.80 8.14
CA SER A 55 -13.27 2.80 9.12
C SER A 55 -12.06 3.61 8.66
N PHE A 56 -11.43 3.24 7.55
CA PHE A 56 -10.25 3.88 6.96
C PHE A 56 -10.53 4.43 5.55
N GLU A 57 -11.79 4.46 5.13
CA GLU A 57 -12.26 5.23 3.96
C GLU A 57 -12.31 6.72 4.32
#